data_AF-A0A662XYD1-F1
#
_entry.id   AF-A0A662XYD1-F1
#
_cell.length_a   1.000
_cell.length_b   1.000
_cell.length_c   1.000
_cell.angle_alpha   90.00
_cell.angle_beta   90.00
_cell.angle_gamma   90.00
#
_symmetry.space_group_name_H-M   'P 1'
#
loop_
_entity.id
_entity.type
_entity.pdbx_description
1 polymer ?
#
loop_
_entity_poly.entity_id
_entity_poly.type
_entity_poly.pdbx_seq_one_letter_code
_entity_poly.pdbx_strand_id
1 'polypeptide(L)'
;MIAAVSSPDRGGRRWVLLPADPQLKQRQHHREEMVRFRRKKKASEAELRREHRSLERQMARHLAEWRLAAASGAGNSSECNDQAPCEAVRELVTQREALRRDNTALREQLSRHDKMQRVMESERLVDTSEAAAANPSGWRVRFPNGEPSFHFHPFLDTECQAIVQHYDVLFQNVDGLDNVGNLLGWRVERAPLTRHANGRAMVTRVRFSKRIHCASGASDATMDTLDAQSWPVLTTPELWQRVHRASLTCLKLQELDEDTCVLVSNTPRRERHVRFLTLMHRRRTQRDDGRRVIAYAMVVADSPANQRSREAEQSQREVQWLQEGGALMTLAQLDDSTLEAVYDSTCSCLNELQARHLLVEWGHETLRWEQLVTPSRLLAM
;
A
#
# COMPACT_ATOMS: atom_id res chain seq x y z
N MET A 1 7.65 51.50 -26.92
CA MET A 1 6.79 52.67 -26.65
C MET A 1 7.72 53.87 -26.55
N ILE A 2 7.59 54.87 -27.42
CA ILE A 2 8.51 56.03 -27.49
C ILE A 2 7.90 57.16 -26.66
N ALA A 3 8.69 57.75 -25.74
CA ALA A 3 8.29 58.95 -24.99
C ALA A 3 9.35 60.04 -25.16
N ALA A 4 8.90 61.28 -25.34
CA ALA A 4 9.75 62.45 -25.51
C ALA A 4 10.06 63.08 -24.15
N VAL A 5 11.33 63.40 -23.90
CA VAL A 5 11.76 64.23 -22.76
C VAL A 5 12.40 65.49 -23.32
N SER A 6 11.89 66.65 -22.91
CA SER A 6 12.45 67.95 -23.27
C SER A 6 13.45 68.39 -22.21
N SER A 7 14.68 68.70 -22.63
CA SER A 7 15.68 69.39 -21.78
C SER A 7 15.64 70.90 -22.10
N PRO A 8 15.77 71.80 -21.12
CA PRO A 8 15.58 73.23 -21.31
C PRO A 8 16.87 73.98 -21.67
N ASP A 9 17.75 73.37 -22.47
CA ASP A 9 18.85 74.14 -23.06
C ASP A 9 19.33 73.55 -24.39
N ARG A 10 19.23 74.39 -25.42
CA ARG A 10 19.54 74.17 -26.86
C ARG A 10 18.63 73.16 -27.58
N GLY A 11 17.80 73.69 -28.47
CA GLY A 11 16.76 72.99 -29.23
C GLY A 11 17.25 71.94 -30.23
N GLY A 12 17.54 70.74 -29.75
CA GLY A 12 17.66 69.53 -30.56
C GLY A 12 16.93 68.37 -29.89
N ARG A 13 15.83 67.87 -30.50
CA ARG A 13 15.13 66.67 -30.01
C ARG A 13 15.99 65.44 -30.32
N ARG A 14 16.65 64.86 -29.32
CA ARG A 14 17.35 63.57 -29.45
C ARG A 14 16.41 62.44 -29.04
N TRP A 15 16.05 61.58 -29.99
CA TRP A 15 15.29 60.36 -29.72
C TRP A 15 16.22 59.31 -29.11
N VAL A 16 15.91 58.84 -27.90
CA VAL A 16 16.63 57.73 -27.25
C VAL A 16 15.65 56.56 -27.13
N LEU A 17 16.04 55.41 -27.68
CA LEU A 17 15.33 54.14 -27.49
C LEU A 17 15.47 53.70 -26.03
N LEU A 18 14.35 53.62 -25.31
CA LEU A 18 14.30 53.01 -23.97
C LEU A 18 14.75 51.54 -24.06
N PRO A 19 15.59 51.04 -23.13
CA PRO A 19 15.97 49.63 -23.09
C PRO A 19 14.73 48.75 -22.99
N ALA A 20 14.62 47.74 -23.85
CA ALA A 20 13.51 46.80 -23.81
C ALA A 20 13.47 46.09 -22.45
N ASP A 21 12.33 46.18 -21.76
CA ASP A 21 12.08 45.61 -20.44
C ASP A 21 12.48 44.12 -20.40
N PRO A 22 13.51 43.74 -19.60
CA PRO A 22 13.99 42.37 -19.50
C PRO A 22 12.90 41.38 -19.07
N GLN A 23 11.91 41.84 -18.29
CA GLN A 23 10.83 41.01 -17.78
C GLN A 23 9.84 40.59 -18.88
N LEU A 24 9.59 41.46 -19.87
CA LEU A 24 8.76 41.13 -21.03
C LEU A 24 9.43 40.08 -21.92
N LYS A 25 10.75 40.20 -22.12
CA LYS A 25 11.53 39.20 -22.87
C LYS A 25 11.56 37.84 -22.16
N GLN A 26 11.73 37.82 -20.84
CA GLN A 26 11.65 36.58 -20.06
C GLN A 26 10.26 35.92 -20.13
N ARG A 27 9.18 36.70 -20.05
CA ARG A 27 7.81 36.18 -20.17
C ARG A 27 7.53 35.59 -21.56
N GLN A 28 8.03 36.22 -22.63
CA GLN A 28 7.91 35.69 -23.99
C GLN A 28 8.70 34.39 -24.13
N HIS A 29 9.94 34.35 -23.67
CA HIS A 29 10.77 33.16 -23.71
C HIS A 29 10.15 31.99 -22.93
N HIS A 30 9.61 32.25 -21.74
CA HIS A 30 8.94 31.23 -20.94
C HIS A 30 7.67 30.69 -21.63
N ARG A 31 6.89 31.56 -22.31
CA ARG A 31 5.72 31.12 -23.10
C ARG A 31 6.14 30.21 -24.26
N GLU A 32 7.21 30.55 -24.97
CA GLU A 32 7.73 29.72 -26.05
C GLU A 32 8.25 28.36 -25.56
N GLU A 33 8.95 28.34 -24.43
CA GLU A 33 9.39 27.10 -23.77
C GLU A 33 8.22 26.21 -23.36
N MET A 34 7.18 26.79 -22.75
CA MET A 34 5.98 26.05 -22.35
C MET A 34 5.24 25.47 -23.56
N VAL A 35 5.23 26.17 -24.70
CA VAL A 35 4.66 25.62 -25.95
C VAL A 35 5.51 24.48 -26.49
N ARG A 36 6.85 24.62 -26.51
CA ARG A 36 7.76 23.54 -26.92
C ARG A 36 7.63 22.31 -26.02
N PHE A 37 7.55 22.51 -24.70
CA PHE A 37 7.33 21.46 -23.72
C PHE A 37 6.01 20.73 -23.97
N ARG A 38 4.90 21.47 -24.16
CA ARG A 38 3.59 20.89 -24.45
C ARG A 38 3.59 20.08 -25.75
N ARG A 39 4.24 20.59 -26.81
CA ARG A 39 4.38 19.87 -28.09
C ARG A 39 5.20 18.59 -27.93
N LYS A 40 6.33 18.65 -27.22
CA LYS A 40 7.18 17.48 -26.94
C LYS A 40 6.44 16.43 -26.11
N LYS A 41 5.70 16.86 -25.09
CA LYS A 41 4.86 15.97 -24.27
C LYS A 41 3.76 15.30 -25.10
N LYS A 42 3.05 16.07 -25.94
CA LYS A 42 2.01 15.53 -26.84
C LYS A 42 2.57 14.54 -27.86
N ALA A 43 3.76 14.80 -28.40
CA ALA A 43 4.43 13.88 -29.31
C ALA A 43 4.85 12.57 -28.61
N SER A 44 5.44 12.65 -27.43
CA SER A 44 5.79 11.47 -26.61
C SER A 44 4.56 10.63 -26.25
N GLU A 45 3.45 11.27 -25.88
CA GLU A 45 2.19 10.59 -25.57
C GLU A 45 1.54 9.94 -26.80
N ALA A 46 1.70 10.56 -27.99
CA ALA A 46 1.24 9.98 -29.24
C ALA A 46 2.07 8.75 -29.64
N GLU A 47 3.37 8.78 -29.38
CA GLU A 47 4.27 7.65 -29.65
C GLU A 47 3.96 6.46 -28.74
N LEU A 48 3.82 6.69 -27.42
CA LEU A 48 3.41 5.65 -26.48
C LEU A 48 2.07 5.00 -26.87
N ARG A 49 1.11 5.78 -27.36
CA ARG A 49 -0.16 5.24 -27.88
C ARG A 49 0.02 4.40 -29.15
N ARG A 50 0.97 4.75 -30.02
CA ARG A 50 1.28 3.97 -31.23
C ARG A 50 1.95 2.66 -30.87
N GLU A 51 2.92 2.69 -29.97
CA GLU A 51 3.58 1.50 -29.44
C GLU A 51 2.58 0.58 -28.75
N HIS A 52 1.72 1.12 -27.88
CA HIS A 52 0.69 0.33 -27.21
C HIS A 52 -0.23 -0.37 -28.21
N ARG A 53 -0.76 0.33 -29.22
CA ARG A 53 -1.56 -0.29 -30.30
C ARG A 53 -0.77 -1.29 -31.15
N SER A 54 0.54 -1.14 -31.27
CA SER A 54 1.40 -2.11 -31.97
C SER A 54 1.52 -3.38 -31.14
N LEU A 55 1.81 -3.25 -29.85
CA LEU A 55 1.92 -4.35 -28.90
C LEU A 55 0.59 -5.10 -28.74
N GLU A 56 -0.55 -4.39 -28.67
CA GLU A 56 -1.87 -5.01 -28.66
C GLU A 56 -2.12 -5.85 -29.92
N ARG A 57 -1.74 -5.34 -31.10
CA ARG A 57 -1.85 -6.10 -32.35
C ARG A 57 -0.92 -7.30 -32.40
N GLN A 58 0.31 -7.18 -31.89
CA GLN A 58 1.25 -8.30 -31.78
C GLN A 58 0.72 -9.36 -30.82
N MET A 59 0.21 -8.96 -29.67
CA MET A 59 -0.41 -9.86 -28.69
C MET A 59 -1.64 -10.56 -29.28
N ALA A 60 -2.51 -9.84 -30.00
CA ALA A 60 -3.66 -10.43 -30.67
C ALA A 60 -3.25 -11.44 -31.75
N ARG A 61 -2.18 -11.16 -32.51
CA ARG A 61 -1.61 -12.10 -33.49
C ARG A 61 -1.07 -13.35 -32.81
N HIS A 62 -0.25 -13.20 -31.78
CA HIS A 62 0.27 -14.35 -31.04
C HIS A 62 -0.85 -15.18 -30.41
N LEU A 63 -1.88 -14.56 -29.83
CA LEU A 63 -3.04 -15.28 -29.30
C LEU A 63 -3.81 -16.03 -30.41
N ALA A 64 -3.91 -15.45 -31.62
CA ALA A 64 -4.52 -16.12 -32.75
C ALA A 64 -3.67 -17.28 -33.28
N GLU A 65 -2.35 -17.10 -33.39
CA GLU A 65 -1.38 -18.14 -33.75
C GLU A 65 -1.41 -19.29 -32.75
N TRP A 66 -1.40 -18.99 -31.45
CA TRP A 66 -1.53 -19.98 -30.37
C TRP A 66 -2.85 -20.74 -30.44
N ARG A 67 -3.98 -20.06 -30.70
CA ARG A 67 -5.29 -20.70 -30.86
C ARG A 67 -5.36 -21.57 -32.11
N LEU A 68 -4.76 -21.14 -33.22
CA LEU A 68 -4.67 -21.91 -34.45
C LEU A 68 -3.80 -23.14 -34.24
N ALA A 69 -2.62 -23.00 -33.61
CA ALA A 69 -1.73 -24.11 -33.28
C ALA A 69 -2.41 -25.13 -32.36
N ALA A 70 -3.13 -24.67 -31.33
CA ALA A 70 -3.92 -25.52 -30.44
C ALA A 70 -5.06 -26.24 -31.17
N ALA A 71 -5.69 -25.61 -32.19
CA ALA A 71 -6.74 -26.24 -32.98
C ALA A 71 -6.20 -27.24 -34.01
N SER A 72 -5.01 -27.00 -34.59
CA SER A 72 -4.35 -27.91 -35.54
C SER A 72 -3.57 -29.05 -34.87
N GLY A 73 -3.36 -29.00 -33.55
CA GLY A 73 -2.75 -30.08 -32.75
C GLY A 73 -3.70 -31.24 -32.38
N ALA A 74 -4.98 -31.18 -32.77
CA ALA A 74 -5.96 -32.22 -32.47
C ALA A 74 -5.96 -33.41 -33.47
N GLY A 75 -5.06 -33.41 -34.46
CA GLY A 75 -4.95 -34.48 -35.45
C GLY A 75 -3.49 -34.81 -35.73
N ASN A 76 -3.09 -36.01 -35.29
CA ASN A 76 -1.81 -36.69 -35.52
C ASN A 76 -0.72 -36.42 -34.47
N SER A 77 -0.63 -37.41 -33.57
CA SER A 77 0.55 -37.85 -32.83
C SER A 77 1.89 -37.43 -33.43
N SER A 78 2.51 -36.43 -32.82
CA SER A 78 3.95 -36.36 -32.63
C SER A 78 4.19 -35.53 -31.37
N GLU A 79 4.89 -36.12 -30.42
CA GLU A 79 5.31 -35.53 -29.16
C GLU A 79 5.98 -34.17 -29.40
N CYS A 80 5.22 -33.09 -29.24
CA CYS A 80 5.72 -31.73 -29.39
C CYS A 80 5.61 -31.05 -28.02
N ASN A 81 6.72 -31.07 -27.29
CA ASN A 81 7.31 -30.11 -26.32
C ASN A 81 6.46 -29.08 -25.51
N ASP A 82 5.14 -29.09 -25.55
CA ASP A 82 4.26 -28.16 -24.83
C ASP A 82 3.87 -28.68 -23.44
N GLN A 83 4.13 -29.96 -23.14
CA GLN A 83 3.97 -30.55 -21.81
C GLN A 83 5.10 -30.18 -20.84
N ALA A 84 6.34 -30.04 -21.31
CA ALA A 84 7.49 -29.79 -20.43
C ALA A 84 7.40 -28.45 -19.66
N PRO A 85 7.00 -27.31 -20.27
CA PRO A 85 6.81 -26.06 -19.53
C PRO A 85 5.64 -26.12 -18.56
N CYS A 86 4.54 -26.80 -18.93
CA CYS A 86 3.38 -26.98 -18.05
C CYS A 86 3.71 -27.89 -16.86
N GLU A 87 4.47 -28.97 -17.07
CA GLU A 87 4.93 -29.87 -16.02
C GLU A 87 5.93 -29.19 -15.09
N ALA A 88 6.90 -28.45 -15.62
CA ALA A 88 7.83 -27.66 -14.81
C ALA A 88 7.10 -26.60 -13.97
N VAL A 89 6.11 -25.90 -14.53
CA VAL A 89 5.30 -24.94 -13.77
C VAL A 89 4.45 -25.66 -12.72
N ARG A 90 3.86 -26.82 -13.03
CA ARG A 90 3.13 -27.65 -12.07
C ARG A 90 4.02 -28.10 -10.92
N GLU A 91 5.23 -28.57 -11.23
CA GLU A 91 6.22 -29.00 -10.24
C GLU A 91 6.68 -27.83 -9.36
N LEU A 92 6.98 -26.67 -9.94
CA LEU A 92 7.32 -25.48 -9.16
C LEU A 92 6.16 -25.03 -8.26
N VAL A 93 4.91 -25.15 -8.73
CA VAL A 93 3.72 -24.86 -7.94
C VAL A 93 3.58 -25.87 -6.78
N THR A 94 3.72 -27.17 -7.02
CA THR A 94 3.63 -28.17 -5.95
C THR A 94 4.74 -28.00 -4.92
N GLN A 95 5.98 -27.76 -5.36
CA GLN A 95 7.12 -27.45 -4.50
C GLN A 95 6.87 -26.16 -3.68
N ARG A 96 6.38 -25.09 -4.32
CA ARG A 96 6.04 -23.84 -3.62
C ARG A 96 4.96 -24.06 -2.56
N GLU A 97 3.93 -24.85 -2.85
CA GLU A 97 2.87 -25.15 -1.90
C GLU A 97 3.36 -26.05 -0.76
N ALA A 98 4.27 -27.00 -1.02
CA ALA A 98 4.93 -27.77 0.03
C ALA A 98 5.75 -26.85 0.97
N LEU A 99 6.61 -26.00 0.40
CA LEU A 99 7.39 -25.03 1.15
C LEU A 99 6.53 -24.03 1.93
N ARG A 100 5.36 -23.65 1.41
CA ARG A 100 4.40 -22.81 2.13
C ARG A 100 3.89 -23.51 3.39
N ARG A 101 3.53 -24.79 3.30
CA ARG A 101 3.07 -25.60 4.45
C ARG A 101 4.17 -25.77 5.50
N ASP A 102 5.40 -26.06 5.06
CA ASP A 102 6.53 -26.21 5.97
C ASP A 102 6.86 -24.90 6.68
N ASN A 103 6.84 -23.77 5.95
CA ASN A 103 7.04 -22.45 6.54
C ASN A 103 5.95 -22.10 7.56
N THR A 104 4.69 -22.47 7.33
CA THR A 104 3.64 -22.28 8.35
C THR A 104 3.90 -23.10 9.60
N ALA A 105 4.27 -24.38 9.46
CA ALA A 105 4.56 -25.24 10.60
C ALA A 105 5.76 -24.74 11.42
N LEU A 106 6.82 -24.27 10.75
CA LEU A 106 7.98 -23.67 11.41
C LEU A 106 7.63 -22.39 12.17
N ARG A 107 6.78 -21.53 11.60
CA ARG A 107 6.32 -20.32 12.29
C ARG A 107 5.50 -20.64 13.54
N GLU A 108 4.65 -21.67 13.49
CA GLU A 108 3.91 -22.14 14.66
C GLU A 108 4.84 -22.72 15.74
N GLN A 109 5.92 -23.40 15.36
CA GLN A 109 6.94 -23.86 16.30
C GLN A 109 7.69 -22.69 16.95
N LEU A 110 8.11 -21.70 16.15
CA LEU A 110 8.76 -20.49 16.66
C LEU A 110 7.84 -19.72 17.60
N SER A 111 6.57 -19.53 17.24
CA SER A 111 5.58 -18.88 18.11
C SER A 111 5.41 -19.63 19.43
N ARG A 112 5.34 -20.97 19.42
CA ARG A 112 5.28 -21.77 20.66
C ARG A 112 6.53 -21.59 21.51
N HIS A 113 7.71 -21.58 20.89
CA HIS A 113 8.96 -21.37 21.60
C HIS A 113 9.04 -19.96 22.22
N ASP A 114 8.66 -18.92 21.47
CA ASP A 114 8.64 -17.54 21.96
C ASP A 114 7.67 -17.37 23.12
N LYS A 115 6.48 -17.99 23.06
CA LYS A 115 5.53 -18.01 24.19
C LYS A 115 6.14 -18.67 25.42
N MET A 116 6.75 -19.84 25.25
CA MET A 116 7.40 -20.56 26.33
C MET A 116 8.53 -19.73 26.95
N GLN A 117 9.34 -19.08 26.11
CA GLN A 117 10.43 -18.22 26.57
C GLN A 117 9.90 -17.01 27.34
N ARG A 118 8.84 -16.35 26.88
CA ARG A 118 8.18 -15.25 27.60
C ARG A 118 7.63 -15.71 28.96
N VAL A 119 7.04 -16.89 29.06
CA VAL A 119 6.59 -17.45 30.34
C VAL A 119 7.79 -17.68 31.28
N MET A 120 8.86 -18.29 30.79
CA MET A 120 10.08 -18.50 31.56
C MET A 120 10.75 -17.19 32.02
N GLU A 121 10.76 -16.16 31.16
CA GLU A 121 11.27 -14.83 31.51
C GLU A 121 10.37 -14.13 32.52
N SER A 122 9.05 -14.27 32.40
CA SER A 122 8.10 -13.72 33.37
C SER A 122 8.24 -14.37 34.75
N GLU A 123 8.46 -15.69 34.83
CA GLU A 123 8.73 -16.40 36.09
C GLU A 123 10.06 -15.98 36.73
N ARG A 124 11.09 -15.64 35.91
CA ARG A 124 12.38 -15.11 36.41
C ARG A 124 12.30 -13.66 36.88
N LEU A 125 11.38 -12.85 36.32
CA LEU A 125 11.21 -11.44 36.67
C LEU A 125 10.37 -11.21 37.93
N VAL A 126 9.59 -12.20 38.38
CA VAL A 126 8.91 -12.15 39.70
C VAL A 126 9.93 -12.08 40.85
N ASP A 127 11.17 -12.56 40.65
CA ASP A 127 12.25 -12.49 41.64
C ASP A 127 13.06 -11.17 41.64
N THR A 128 12.81 -10.24 40.71
CA THR A 128 13.63 -9.00 40.56
C THR A 128 12.84 -7.70 40.42
N SER A 129 11.51 -7.73 40.55
CA SER A 129 10.64 -6.58 40.25
C SER A 129 10.41 -5.63 41.44
N GLU A 130 11.37 -4.76 41.74
CA GLU A 130 11.07 -3.50 42.45
C GLU A 130 11.69 -2.22 41.83
N ALA A 131 12.42 -2.28 40.70
CA ALA A 131 13.21 -1.10 40.26
C ALA A 131 13.05 -0.58 38.81
N ALA A 132 12.19 -1.14 37.94
CA ALA A 132 12.14 -0.71 36.53
C ALA A 132 10.74 -0.41 35.95
N ALA A 133 9.74 -0.22 36.80
CA ALA A 133 8.37 0.07 36.35
C ALA A 133 8.09 1.59 36.28
N ALA A 134 8.72 2.31 35.34
CA ALA A 134 8.23 3.61 34.87
C ALA A 134 8.97 4.05 33.60
N ASN A 135 8.29 3.96 32.45
CA ASN A 135 8.73 4.36 31.10
C ASN A 135 9.77 3.45 30.42
N PRO A 136 9.38 2.63 29.43
CA PRO A 136 10.35 2.03 28.53
C PRO A 136 11.09 3.15 27.80
N SER A 137 12.37 3.32 28.09
CA SER A 137 13.24 4.24 27.35
C SER A 137 13.19 3.85 25.88
N GLY A 138 12.76 4.77 25.02
CA GLY A 138 12.74 4.55 23.57
C GLY A 138 14.13 4.27 22.99
N TRP A 139 14.20 4.02 21.68
CA TRP A 139 15.47 3.73 21.00
C TRP A 139 15.55 4.41 19.63
N ARG A 140 16.78 4.58 19.13
CA ARG A 140 17.01 5.13 17.80
C ARG A 140 16.89 4.05 16.72
N VAL A 141 15.92 4.21 15.84
CA VAL A 141 15.68 3.35 14.68
C VAL A 141 16.58 3.80 13.53
N ARG A 142 17.36 2.87 12.97
CA ARG A 142 18.20 3.08 11.79
C ARG A 142 17.70 2.23 10.64
N PHE A 143 17.60 2.83 9.46
CA PHE A 143 17.23 2.11 8.25
C PHE A 143 18.48 1.55 7.55
N PRO A 144 18.36 0.42 6.83
CA PRO A 144 19.49 -0.28 6.24
C PRO A 144 20.20 0.48 5.12
N ASN A 145 19.52 1.39 4.41
CA ASN A 145 20.10 2.10 3.25
C ASN A 145 20.55 3.53 3.59
N GLY A 146 20.76 3.82 4.87
CA GLY A 146 21.24 5.12 5.34
C GLY A 146 20.15 6.22 5.36
N GLU A 147 18.87 5.85 5.28
CA GLU A 147 17.78 6.81 5.42
C GLU A 147 17.77 7.46 6.81
N PRO A 148 17.24 8.69 6.96
CA PRO A 148 17.31 9.43 8.21
C PRO A 148 16.74 8.65 9.40
N SER A 149 17.59 8.39 10.41
CA SER A 149 17.18 7.73 11.65
C SER A 149 16.19 8.59 12.45
N PHE A 150 15.40 7.97 13.31
CA PHE A 150 14.52 8.68 14.26
C PHE A 150 14.48 7.96 15.61
N HIS A 151 14.12 8.67 16.67
CA HIS A 151 13.93 8.09 17.99
C HIS A 151 12.47 7.64 18.20
N PHE A 152 12.29 6.34 18.43
CA PHE A 152 11.00 5.68 18.65
C PHE A 152 10.74 5.44 20.13
N HIS A 153 9.53 5.73 20.58
CA HIS A 153 9.01 5.32 21.88
C HIS A 153 7.98 4.21 21.69
N PRO A 154 8.13 3.06 22.36
CA PRO A 154 7.12 2.00 22.29
C PRO A 154 5.76 2.49 22.79
N PHE A 155 4.71 2.02 22.11
CA PHE A 155 3.32 2.31 22.43
C PHE A 155 2.89 1.53 23.67
N LEU A 156 2.05 2.17 24.48
CA LEU A 156 1.37 1.51 25.60
C LEU A 156 0.12 0.77 25.10
N ASP A 157 -0.29 -0.28 25.81
CA ASP A 157 -1.50 -1.05 25.47
C ASP A 157 -2.75 -0.16 25.41
N THR A 158 -2.87 0.79 26.33
CA THR A 158 -3.98 1.76 26.36
C THR A 158 -3.97 2.70 25.16
N GLU A 159 -2.80 3.10 24.67
CA GLU A 159 -2.66 3.90 23.44
C GLU A 159 -3.09 3.09 22.23
N CYS A 160 -2.63 1.84 22.11
CA CYS A 160 -3.00 0.93 21.03
C CYS A 160 -4.52 0.67 21.01
N GLN A 161 -5.13 0.39 22.16
CA GLN A 161 -6.58 0.19 22.25
C GLN A 161 -7.36 1.44 21.83
N ALA A 162 -6.95 2.62 22.28
CA ALA A 162 -7.59 3.87 21.88
C ALA A 162 -7.48 4.13 20.37
N ILE A 163 -6.32 3.83 19.77
CA ILE A 163 -6.11 3.94 18.32
C ILE A 163 -7.04 2.97 17.58
N VAL A 164 -7.09 1.70 17.96
CA VAL A 164 -7.97 0.70 17.31
C VAL A 164 -9.43 1.10 17.42
N GLN A 165 -9.91 1.54 18.59
CA GLN A 165 -11.29 1.99 18.79
C GLN A 165 -11.65 3.19 17.91
N HIS A 166 -10.74 4.16 17.77
CA HIS A 166 -10.95 5.32 16.91
C HIS A 166 -11.17 4.90 15.44
N TYR A 167 -10.33 4.00 14.94
CA TYR A 167 -10.45 3.53 13.57
C TYR A 167 -11.63 2.57 13.36
N ASP A 168 -12.01 1.76 14.36
CA ASP A 168 -13.23 0.94 14.30
C ASP A 168 -14.46 1.83 14.02
N VAL A 169 -14.61 2.95 14.73
CA VAL A 169 -15.71 3.91 14.49
C VAL A 169 -15.62 4.51 13.09
N LEU A 170 -14.41 4.87 12.63
CA LEU A 170 -14.21 5.46 11.31
C LEU A 170 -14.60 4.49 10.17
N PHE A 171 -14.26 3.21 10.31
CA PHE A 171 -14.56 2.19 9.29
C PHE A 171 -15.99 1.65 9.36
N GLN A 172 -16.66 1.74 10.52
CA GLN A 172 -18.08 1.43 10.67
C GLN A 172 -18.99 2.40 9.89
N ASN A 173 -18.57 3.65 9.71
CA ASN A 173 -19.31 4.58 8.88
C ASN A 173 -19.11 4.22 7.40
N VAL A 174 -20.14 3.71 6.71
CA VAL A 174 -20.06 3.24 5.32
C VAL A 174 -20.76 4.21 4.34
N ASP A 175 -21.28 5.32 4.85
CA ASP A 175 -22.19 6.16 4.08
C ASP A 175 -21.50 6.80 2.87
N GLY A 176 -22.19 6.77 1.73
CA GLY A 176 -21.76 7.44 0.50
C GLY A 176 -20.70 6.70 -0.32
N LEU A 177 -20.54 5.38 -0.17
CA LEU A 177 -19.74 4.59 -1.12
C LEU A 177 -20.53 4.29 -2.39
N ASP A 178 -20.03 4.77 -3.54
CA ASP A 178 -20.59 4.47 -4.84
C ASP A 178 -19.77 3.39 -5.55
N ASN A 179 -20.45 2.44 -6.19
CA ASN A 179 -19.77 1.45 -7.03
C ASN A 179 -19.17 2.13 -8.26
N VAL A 180 -17.85 1.98 -8.43
CA VAL A 180 -17.10 2.57 -9.55
C VAL A 180 -16.58 1.54 -10.54
N GLY A 181 -16.84 0.24 -10.30
CA GLY A 181 -16.53 -0.85 -11.22
C GLY A 181 -15.95 -2.09 -10.56
N ASN A 182 -15.19 -2.86 -11.33
CA ASN A 182 -14.54 -4.08 -10.88
C ASN A 182 -13.06 -4.10 -11.30
N LEU A 183 -12.21 -4.68 -10.45
CA LEU A 183 -10.77 -4.86 -10.66
C LEU A 183 -10.40 -6.32 -10.38
N LEU A 184 -10.16 -7.12 -11.42
CA LEU A 184 -9.75 -8.54 -11.32
C LEU A 184 -10.61 -9.37 -10.33
N GLY A 185 -11.93 -9.19 -10.42
CA GLY A 185 -12.91 -9.89 -9.59
C GLY A 185 -13.20 -9.22 -8.24
N TRP A 186 -12.51 -8.13 -7.90
CA TRP A 186 -12.86 -7.26 -6.78
C TRP A 186 -13.85 -6.20 -7.24
N ARG A 187 -14.98 -6.08 -6.56
CA ARG A 187 -15.86 -4.92 -6.66
C ARG A 187 -15.16 -3.73 -6.03
N VAL A 188 -15.21 -2.58 -6.69
CA VAL A 188 -14.58 -1.34 -6.22
C VAL A 188 -15.66 -0.31 -5.95
N GLU A 189 -15.69 0.19 -4.72
CA GLU A 189 -16.59 1.23 -4.25
C GLU A 189 -15.77 2.40 -3.74
N ARG A 190 -16.21 3.64 -3.98
CA ARG A 190 -15.45 4.84 -3.65
C ARG A 190 -16.37 5.90 -3.05
N ALA A 191 -15.90 6.56 -1.99
CA ALA A 191 -16.59 7.72 -1.44
C ALA A 191 -16.26 8.99 -2.26
N PRO A 192 -17.20 9.95 -2.37
CA PRO A 192 -16.91 11.28 -2.86
C PRO A 192 -15.71 11.89 -2.12
N LEU A 193 -14.88 12.62 -2.86
CA LEU A 193 -13.70 13.26 -2.30
C LEU A 193 -14.15 14.46 -1.44
N THR A 194 -13.96 14.36 -0.13
CA THR A 194 -14.35 15.42 0.82
C THR A 194 -13.13 16.25 1.24
N ARG A 195 -13.36 17.48 1.69
CA ARG A 195 -12.27 18.30 2.24
C ARG A 195 -12.02 17.87 3.69
N HIS A 196 -10.75 17.67 4.04
CA HIS A 196 -10.35 17.36 5.41
C HIS A 196 -10.70 18.52 6.35
N ALA A 197 -10.91 18.24 7.64
CA ALA A 197 -11.30 19.23 8.65
C ALA A 197 -10.30 20.39 8.76
N ASN A 198 -9.02 20.15 8.49
CA ASN A 198 -7.97 21.18 8.47
C ASN A 198 -8.04 22.14 7.27
N GLY A 199 -8.95 21.90 6.31
CA GLY A 199 -9.16 22.72 5.14
C GLY A 199 -8.02 22.71 4.12
N ARG A 200 -6.93 21.96 4.32
CA ARG A 200 -5.74 21.94 3.44
C ARG A 200 -5.60 20.66 2.63
N ALA A 201 -6.12 19.56 3.15
CA ALA A 201 -6.12 18.26 2.49
C ALA A 201 -7.54 17.85 2.07
N MET A 202 -7.61 16.79 1.27
CA MET A 202 -8.82 16.07 0.90
C MET A 202 -8.76 14.67 1.48
N VAL A 203 -9.90 14.06 1.80
CA VAL A 203 -9.98 12.68 2.28
C VAL A 203 -10.50 11.80 1.16
N THR A 204 -9.78 10.73 0.85
CA THR A 204 -10.21 9.71 -0.10
C THR A 204 -10.43 8.40 0.62
N ARG A 205 -11.52 7.70 0.28
CA ARG A 205 -11.83 6.36 0.78
C ARG A 205 -12.24 5.45 -0.37
N VAL A 206 -11.75 4.23 -0.34
CA VAL A 206 -12.10 3.16 -1.29
C VAL A 206 -12.35 1.89 -0.52
N ARG A 207 -13.28 1.08 -1.03
CA ARG A 207 -13.52 -0.28 -0.59
C ARG A 207 -13.39 -1.23 -1.76
N PHE A 208 -12.64 -2.29 -1.56
CA PHE A 208 -12.57 -3.44 -2.45
C PHE A 208 -13.27 -4.62 -1.77
N SER A 209 -14.20 -5.26 -2.45
CA SER A 209 -14.88 -6.46 -1.91
C SER A 209 -14.90 -7.60 -2.92
N LYS A 210 -14.72 -8.83 -2.44
CA LYS A 210 -14.70 -10.04 -3.26
C LYS A 210 -15.29 -11.22 -2.50
N ARG A 211 -16.12 -12.00 -3.19
CA ARG A 211 -16.61 -13.29 -2.68
C ARG A 211 -15.66 -14.40 -3.06
N ILE A 212 -15.29 -15.20 -2.07
CA ILE A 212 -14.40 -16.35 -2.19
C ILE A 212 -15.25 -17.61 -2.05
N HIS A 213 -15.36 -18.37 -3.13
CA HIS A 213 -16.09 -19.63 -3.14
C HIS A 213 -15.16 -20.75 -2.63
N CYS A 214 -15.64 -21.46 -1.63
CA CYS A 214 -14.96 -22.57 -0.98
C CYS A 214 -15.54 -23.90 -1.50
N ALA A 215 -14.85 -25.00 -1.22
CA ALA A 215 -15.51 -26.30 -1.34
C ALA A 215 -16.70 -26.36 -0.37
N SER A 216 -17.73 -27.14 -0.71
CA SER A 216 -18.93 -27.25 0.11
C SER A 216 -18.57 -27.67 1.55
N GLY A 217 -19.05 -26.92 2.55
CA GLY A 217 -18.74 -27.14 3.97
C GLY A 217 -17.31 -26.81 4.39
N ALA A 218 -16.49 -26.23 3.52
CA ALA A 218 -15.07 -25.94 3.78
C ALA A 218 -14.78 -24.46 4.04
N SER A 219 -15.81 -23.63 4.28
CA SER A 219 -15.63 -22.19 4.58
C SER A 219 -14.73 -21.98 5.80
N ASP A 220 -14.91 -22.74 6.89
CA ASP A 220 -14.09 -22.64 8.10
C ASP A 220 -12.62 -22.94 7.82
N ALA A 221 -12.32 -24.09 7.22
CA ALA A 221 -10.95 -24.47 6.90
C ALA A 221 -10.28 -23.50 5.91
N THR A 222 -11.05 -22.95 4.97
CA THR A 222 -10.57 -21.92 4.04
C THR A 222 -10.28 -20.63 4.79
N MET A 223 -11.14 -20.24 5.73
CA MET A 223 -10.97 -19.04 6.54
C MET A 223 -9.73 -19.15 7.45
N ASP A 224 -9.51 -20.31 8.09
CA ASP A 224 -8.34 -20.59 8.91
C ASP A 224 -7.05 -20.50 8.09
N THR A 225 -7.07 -21.07 6.88
CA THR A 225 -5.94 -20.99 5.95
C THR A 225 -5.66 -19.53 5.57
N LEU A 226 -6.69 -18.77 5.21
CA LEU A 226 -6.52 -17.37 4.84
C LEU A 226 -6.01 -16.54 6.01
N ASP A 227 -6.45 -16.80 7.24
CA ASP A 227 -5.94 -16.10 8.43
C ASP A 227 -4.47 -16.43 8.73
N ALA A 228 -4.14 -17.72 8.77
CA ALA A 228 -2.78 -18.18 8.99
C ALA A 228 -1.78 -17.60 7.97
N GLN A 229 -2.21 -17.39 6.72
CA GLN A 229 -1.38 -16.77 5.69
C GLN A 229 -1.41 -15.23 5.71
N SER A 230 -2.54 -14.62 6.05
CA SER A 230 -2.70 -13.15 6.02
C SER A 230 -1.85 -12.47 7.07
N TRP A 231 -1.86 -12.96 8.30
CA TRP A 231 -1.17 -12.27 9.39
C TRP A 231 0.35 -12.14 9.15
N PRO A 232 1.08 -13.20 8.75
CA PRO A 232 2.49 -13.05 8.38
C PRO A 232 2.71 -12.12 7.19
N VAL A 233 1.83 -12.15 6.17
CA VAL A 233 1.94 -11.27 5.00
C VAL A 233 1.86 -9.80 5.40
N LEU A 234 1.00 -9.47 6.37
CA LEU A 234 0.81 -8.09 6.85
C LEU A 234 1.86 -7.63 7.86
N THR A 235 2.42 -8.54 8.66
CA THR A 235 3.27 -8.19 9.82
C THR A 235 4.76 -8.49 9.64
N THR A 236 5.13 -9.28 8.64
CA THR A 236 6.53 -9.58 8.33
C THR A 236 7.08 -8.52 7.38
N PRO A 237 8.13 -7.77 7.73
CA PRO A 237 8.61 -6.65 6.92
C PRO A 237 8.88 -7.01 5.45
N GLU A 238 9.49 -8.17 5.18
CA GLU A 238 9.82 -8.61 3.83
C GLU A 238 8.57 -8.96 3.01
N LEU A 239 7.54 -9.53 3.65
CA LEU A 239 6.28 -9.86 2.99
C LEU A 239 5.42 -8.62 2.79
N TRP A 240 5.36 -7.73 3.78
CA TRP A 240 4.65 -6.46 3.71
C TRP A 240 5.17 -5.61 2.55
N GLN A 241 6.49 -5.53 2.40
CA GLN A 241 7.12 -4.86 1.26
C GLN A 241 6.68 -5.41 -0.10
N ARG A 242 6.39 -6.72 -0.20
CA ARG A 242 5.92 -7.36 -1.45
C ARG A 242 4.46 -7.07 -1.76
N VAL A 243 3.67 -6.62 -0.78
CA VAL A 243 2.29 -6.17 -0.99
C VAL A 243 2.27 -4.81 -1.70
N HIS A 244 3.22 -3.95 -1.36
CA HIS A 244 3.32 -2.62 -1.96
C HIS A 244 4.04 -2.63 -3.31
N ARG A 245 3.61 -1.75 -4.22
CA ARG A 245 4.30 -1.52 -5.49
C ARG A 245 5.50 -0.59 -5.34
N ALA A 246 5.36 0.43 -4.49
CA ALA A 246 6.42 1.39 -4.24
C ALA A 246 7.59 0.74 -3.50
N SER A 247 8.82 1.18 -3.79
CA SER A 247 9.98 0.84 -2.96
C SER A 247 9.71 1.34 -1.55
N LEU A 248 9.45 0.42 -0.64
CA LEU A 248 9.10 0.68 0.75
C LEU A 248 10.09 -0.08 1.62
N THR A 249 10.68 0.59 2.58
CA THR A 249 11.46 -0.06 3.64
C THR A 249 10.56 -0.21 4.84
N CYS A 250 10.37 -1.45 5.29
CA CYS A 250 9.59 -1.77 6.47
C CYS A 250 10.49 -2.33 7.57
N LEU A 251 10.24 -1.96 8.82
CA LEU A 251 10.86 -2.58 10.00
C LEU A 251 9.77 -2.85 11.05
N LYS A 252 9.84 -4.00 11.72
CA LYS A 252 9.03 -4.27 12.92
C LYS A 252 9.71 -3.59 14.11
N LEU A 253 8.98 -2.74 14.81
CA LEU A 253 9.49 -1.95 15.94
C LEU A 253 9.09 -2.56 17.27
N GLN A 254 7.85 -2.99 17.41
CA GLN A 254 7.32 -3.48 18.66
C GLN A 254 6.34 -4.62 18.38
N GLU A 255 6.41 -5.66 19.19
CA GLU A 255 5.39 -6.70 19.26
C GLU A 255 4.77 -6.60 20.65
N LEU A 256 3.47 -6.34 20.72
CA LEU A 256 2.76 -6.20 21.98
C LEU A 256 2.20 -7.55 22.41
N ASP A 257 1.55 -8.23 21.47
CA ASP A 257 0.98 -9.56 21.64
C ASP A 257 0.95 -10.30 20.29
N GLU A 258 0.29 -11.46 20.25
CA GLU A 258 0.19 -12.31 19.05
C GLU A 258 -0.64 -11.70 17.92
N ASP A 259 -1.49 -10.74 18.25
CA ASP A 259 -2.47 -10.10 17.38
C ASP A 259 -2.17 -8.60 17.19
N THR A 260 -1.11 -8.06 17.81
CA THR A 260 -0.81 -6.63 17.78
C THR A 260 0.69 -6.37 17.65
N CYS A 261 1.09 -5.64 16.60
CA CYS A 261 2.47 -5.18 16.43
C CYS A 261 2.54 -3.79 15.76
N VAL A 262 3.65 -3.10 15.98
CA VAL A 262 3.94 -1.80 15.38
C VAL A 262 5.05 -1.95 14.35
N LEU A 263 4.79 -1.47 13.14
CA LEU A 263 5.75 -1.39 12.05
C LEU A 263 6.09 0.07 11.75
N VAL A 264 7.24 0.34 11.16
CA VAL A 264 7.52 1.60 10.47
C VAL A 264 7.69 1.35 8.99
N SER A 265 7.02 2.18 8.19
CA SER A 265 7.17 2.19 6.73
C SER A 265 7.85 3.47 6.29
N ASN A 266 8.81 3.35 5.39
CA ASN A 266 9.56 4.47 4.82
C ASN A 266 9.63 4.32 3.30
N THR A 267 8.99 5.23 2.57
CA THR A 267 8.98 5.27 1.11
C THR A 267 9.80 6.45 0.62
N PRO A 268 10.99 6.24 0.02
CA PRO A 268 11.72 7.32 -0.63
C PRO A 268 10.90 7.89 -1.80
N ARG A 269 10.72 9.21 -1.81
CA ARG A 269 10.27 9.97 -2.99
C ARG A 269 11.39 10.91 -3.42
N ARG A 270 11.30 11.45 -4.65
CA ARG A 270 12.36 12.27 -5.28
C ARG A 270 12.93 13.38 -4.39
N GLU A 271 12.11 13.98 -3.54
CA GLU A 271 12.51 15.13 -2.72
C GLU A 271 12.46 14.85 -1.21
N ARG A 272 11.72 13.82 -0.77
CA ARG A 272 11.47 13.49 0.65
C ARG A 272 11.13 12.02 0.83
N HIS A 273 11.49 11.46 1.97
CA HIS A 273 10.96 10.20 2.49
C HIS A 273 9.56 10.43 3.08
N VAL A 274 8.59 9.63 2.66
CA VAL A 274 7.29 9.56 3.33
C VAL A 274 7.35 8.44 4.35
N ARG A 275 7.07 8.75 5.61
CA ARG A 275 7.21 7.82 6.73
C ARG A 275 5.96 7.77 7.58
N PHE A 276 5.64 6.60 8.11
CA PHE A 276 4.53 6.43 9.04
C PHE A 276 4.76 5.21 9.92
N LEU A 277 4.20 5.26 11.13
CA LEU A 277 4.08 4.12 12.01
C LEU A 277 2.74 3.45 11.72
N THR A 278 2.74 2.13 11.57
CA THR A 278 1.52 1.35 11.38
C THR A 278 1.30 0.47 12.59
N LEU A 279 0.17 0.65 13.27
CA LEU A 279 -0.34 -0.32 14.21
C LEU A 279 -1.09 -1.39 13.41
N MET A 280 -0.57 -2.61 13.45
CA MET A 280 -1.21 -3.80 12.92
C MET A 280 -1.96 -4.47 14.07
N HIS A 281 -3.26 -4.67 13.92
CA HIS A 281 -4.08 -5.34 14.92
C HIS A 281 -5.03 -6.36 14.27
N ARG A 282 -5.06 -7.58 14.78
CA ARG A 282 -5.96 -8.65 14.33
C ARG A 282 -7.01 -8.94 15.39
N ARG A 283 -8.26 -9.07 14.97
CA ARG A 283 -9.37 -9.48 15.84
C ARG A 283 -10.17 -10.59 15.20
N ARG A 284 -10.46 -11.64 15.98
CA ARG A 284 -11.35 -12.74 15.59
C ARG A 284 -12.64 -12.63 16.41
N THR A 285 -13.76 -12.57 15.72
CA THR A 285 -15.09 -12.35 16.31
C THR A 285 -16.10 -13.29 15.67
N GLN A 286 -17.26 -13.42 16.31
CA GLN A 286 -18.44 -14.04 15.75
C GLN A 286 -19.56 -13.01 15.71
N ARG A 287 -20.36 -13.04 14.65
CA ARG A 287 -21.62 -12.30 14.54
C ARG A 287 -22.68 -12.97 15.41
N ASP A 288 -23.79 -12.27 15.62
CA ASP A 288 -24.93 -12.77 16.40
C ASP A 288 -25.52 -14.07 15.82
N ASP A 289 -25.36 -14.31 14.53
CA ASP A 289 -25.77 -15.53 13.82
C ASP A 289 -24.75 -16.68 13.92
N GLY A 290 -23.69 -16.52 14.71
CA GLY A 290 -22.59 -17.48 14.89
C GLY A 290 -21.53 -17.46 13.79
N ARG A 291 -21.72 -16.68 12.71
CA ARG A 291 -20.76 -16.63 11.60
C ARG A 291 -19.49 -15.89 11.98
N ARG A 292 -18.35 -16.42 11.55
CA ARG A 292 -17.04 -15.90 11.91
C ARG A 292 -16.68 -14.65 11.12
N VAL A 293 -15.98 -13.73 11.78
CA VAL A 293 -15.37 -12.54 11.17
C VAL A 293 -13.96 -12.36 11.71
N ILE A 294 -12.99 -12.20 10.81
CA ILE A 294 -11.61 -11.85 11.15
C ILE A 294 -11.31 -10.49 10.55
N ALA A 295 -10.83 -9.56 11.37
CA ALA A 295 -10.50 -8.21 10.96
C ALA A 295 -9.01 -7.94 11.18
N TYR A 296 -8.37 -7.26 10.23
CA TYR A 296 -6.99 -6.77 10.29
C TYR A 296 -7.02 -5.26 10.13
N ALA A 297 -6.81 -4.53 11.22
CA ALA A 297 -6.62 -3.10 11.19
C ALA A 297 -5.15 -2.78 10.89
N MET A 298 -4.92 -1.94 9.91
CA MET A 298 -3.62 -1.45 9.45
C MET A 298 -3.66 0.07 9.51
N VAL A 299 -3.43 0.64 10.68
CA VAL A 299 -3.77 2.03 10.95
C VAL A 299 -2.53 2.87 11.18
N VAL A 300 -2.48 4.07 10.58
CA VAL A 300 -1.41 5.02 10.86
C VAL A 300 -1.58 5.46 12.31
N ALA A 301 -0.56 5.15 13.11
CA ALA A 301 -0.55 5.32 14.54
C ALA A 301 0.41 6.42 14.96
N ASP A 302 0.09 7.09 16.05
CA ASP A 302 0.95 8.08 16.68
C ASP A 302 0.76 8.07 18.18
N SER A 303 1.77 8.50 18.93
CA SER A 303 1.68 8.66 20.39
C SER A 303 2.27 10.01 20.80
N PRO A 304 1.84 10.59 21.93
CA PRO A 304 2.38 11.86 22.40
C PRO A 304 3.91 11.81 22.57
N ALA A 305 4.47 10.67 22.98
CA ALA A 305 5.92 10.50 23.13
C ALA A 305 6.64 10.51 21.77
N ASN A 306 6.13 9.76 20.78
CA ASN A 306 6.68 9.76 19.43
C ASN A 306 6.53 11.13 18.76
N GLN A 307 5.40 11.82 18.96
CA GLN A 307 5.20 13.16 18.46
C GLN A 307 6.24 14.15 19.01
N ARG A 308 6.42 14.19 20.34
CA ARG A 308 7.45 15.05 20.97
C ARG A 308 8.84 14.74 20.47
N SER A 309 9.17 13.46 20.31
CA SER A 309 10.46 13.01 19.76
C SER A 309 10.69 13.58 18.35
N ARG A 310 9.71 13.48 17.45
CA ARG A 310 9.81 14.02 16.08
C ARG A 310 9.87 15.53 16.02
N GLU A 311 9.17 16.23 16.92
CA GLU A 311 9.22 17.70 17.01
C GLU A 311 10.58 18.21 17.53
N ALA A 312 11.21 17.45 18.44
CA ALA A 312 12.54 17.76 18.96
C ALA A 312 13.66 17.45 17.96
N GLU A 313 13.47 16.46 17.08
CA GLU A 313 14.39 16.21 15.97
C GLU A 313 14.30 17.38 14.97
N GLN A 314 15.30 18.28 15.01
CA GLN A 314 15.41 19.44 14.12
C GLN A 314 14.99 19.08 12.69
N SER A 315 14.14 19.92 12.09
CA SER A 315 13.40 19.64 10.86
C SER A 315 14.24 18.85 9.85
N GLN A 316 14.09 17.52 9.84
CA GLN A 316 14.59 16.69 8.76
C GLN A 316 13.72 17.04 7.56
N ARG A 317 14.09 18.09 6.81
CA ARG A 317 13.32 18.57 5.63
C ARG A 317 13.10 17.45 4.60
N GLU A 318 13.94 16.42 4.69
CA GLU A 318 13.94 15.21 3.90
C GLU A 318 12.90 14.17 4.35
N VAL A 319 12.24 14.29 5.51
CA VAL A 319 11.23 13.33 5.99
C VAL A 319 9.89 14.01 6.21
N GLN A 320 8.85 13.43 5.62
CA GLN A 320 7.45 13.77 5.85
C GLN A 320 6.75 12.64 6.58
N TRP A 321 6.28 12.90 7.79
CA TRP A 321 5.49 11.95 8.55
C TRP A 321 4.02 12.03 8.17
N LEU A 322 3.41 10.89 7.83
CA LEU A 322 1.96 10.77 7.78
C LEU A 322 1.47 10.43 9.19
N GLN A 323 0.41 11.11 9.60
CA GLN A 323 -0.19 10.97 10.94
C GLN A 323 -1.61 10.41 10.89
N GLU A 324 -2.16 10.24 9.69
CA GLU A 324 -3.55 9.84 9.50
C GLU A 324 -3.72 8.93 8.30
N GLY A 325 -4.72 8.08 8.40
CA GLY A 325 -5.09 7.10 7.38
C GLY A 325 -4.92 5.68 7.88
N GLY A 326 -5.47 4.75 7.14
CA GLY A 326 -5.39 3.34 7.49
C GLY A 326 -6.22 2.51 6.55
N ALA A 327 -6.17 1.21 6.79
CA ALA A 327 -7.03 0.25 6.12
C ALA A 327 -7.57 -0.77 7.12
N LEU A 328 -8.76 -1.27 6.84
CA LEU A 328 -9.38 -2.39 7.52
C LEU A 328 -9.63 -3.48 6.49
N MET A 329 -8.99 -4.62 6.68
CA MET A 329 -9.26 -5.82 5.90
C MET A 329 -10.11 -6.78 6.72
N THR A 330 -11.22 -7.28 6.19
CA THR A 330 -12.08 -8.24 6.88
C THR A 330 -12.30 -9.48 6.03
N LEU A 331 -12.23 -10.65 6.66
CA LEU A 331 -12.75 -11.91 6.15
C LEU A 331 -14.01 -12.22 6.94
N ALA A 332 -15.15 -12.37 6.27
CA ALA A 332 -16.42 -12.70 6.89
C ALA A 332 -17.03 -13.95 6.24
N GLN A 333 -17.51 -14.87 7.05
CA GLN A 333 -18.28 -16.01 6.57
C GLN A 333 -19.70 -15.54 6.20
N LEU A 334 -20.14 -15.84 4.98
CA LEU A 334 -21.51 -15.59 4.53
C LEU A 334 -22.38 -16.83 4.64
N ASP A 335 -21.81 -17.99 4.32
CA ASP A 335 -22.41 -19.31 4.42
C ASP A 335 -21.31 -20.38 4.47
N ASP A 336 -21.72 -21.66 4.52
CA ASP A 336 -20.81 -22.81 4.66
C ASP A 336 -19.83 -22.99 3.48
N SER A 337 -20.07 -22.30 2.37
CA SER A 337 -19.30 -22.38 1.13
C SER A 337 -18.78 -21.03 0.63
N THR A 338 -19.09 -19.92 1.29
CA THR A 338 -18.77 -18.58 0.79
C THR A 338 -18.19 -17.71 1.90
N LEU A 339 -17.02 -17.15 1.61
CA LEU A 339 -16.43 -16.07 2.40
C LEU A 339 -16.50 -14.76 1.63
N GLU A 340 -16.54 -13.65 2.34
CA GLU A 340 -16.38 -12.31 1.80
C GLU A 340 -15.09 -11.69 2.33
N ALA A 341 -14.22 -11.28 1.42
CA ALA A 341 -13.07 -10.46 1.72
C ALA A 341 -13.39 -9.01 1.40
N VAL A 342 -13.15 -8.11 2.33
CA VAL A 342 -13.28 -6.66 2.16
C VAL A 342 -11.96 -6.01 2.55
N TYR A 343 -11.47 -5.08 1.73
CA TYR A 343 -10.38 -4.19 2.06
C TYR A 343 -10.88 -2.75 1.92
N ASP A 344 -11.04 -2.06 3.04
CA ASP A 344 -11.51 -0.68 3.13
C ASP A 344 -10.35 0.22 3.54
N SER A 345 -10.02 1.23 2.74
CA SER A 345 -8.85 2.08 2.96
C SER A 345 -9.21 3.55 2.84
N THR A 346 -8.61 4.36 3.70
CA THR A 346 -8.84 5.80 3.80
C THR A 346 -7.56 6.54 4.13
N CYS A 347 -7.34 7.69 3.50
CA CYS A 347 -6.20 8.55 3.81
C CYS A 347 -6.44 9.97 3.32
N SER A 348 -5.69 10.90 3.89
CA SER A 348 -5.58 12.25 3.39
C SER A 348 -4.70 12.33 2.13
N CYS A 349 -5.11 13.19 1.21
CA CYS A 349 -4.44 13.46 -0.05
C CYS A 349 -4.50 14.94 -0.39
N LEU A 350 -3.57 15.42 -1.20
CA LEU A 350 -3.44 16.83 -1.55
C LEU A 350 -4.50 17.27 -2.56
N ASN A 351 -4.88 16.38 -3.46
CA ASN A 351 -5.80 16.67 -4.56
C ASN A 351 -6.35 15.37 -5.17
N GLU A 352 -7.28 15.54 -6.12
CA GLU A 352 -7.92 14.43 -6.82
C GLU A 352 -6.92 13.54 -7.59
N LEU A 353 -5.84 14.11 -8.15
CA LEU A 353 -4.84 13.33 -8.87
C LEU A 353 -4.13 12.35 -7.92
N GLN A 354 -3.76 12.80 -6.72
CA GLN A 354 -3.19 11.93 -5.70
C GLN A 354 -4.22 10.90 -5.23
N ALA A 355 -5.49 11.26 -5.06
CA ALA A 355 -6.54 10.31 -4.69
C ALA A 355 -6.68 9.18 -5.74
N ARG A 356 -6.64 9.52 -7.04
CA ARG A 356 -6.65 8.53 -8.13
C ARG A 356 -5.41 7.66 -8.15
N HIS A 357 -4.24 8.20 -7.79
CA HIS A 357 -3.03 7.40 -7.65
C HIS A 357 -3.12 6.41 -6.49
N LEU A 358 -3.60 6.86 -5.32
CA LEU A 358 -3.82 6.00 -4.14
C LEU A 358 -4.80 4.87 -4.44
N LEU A 359 -5.86 5.11 -5.20
CA LEU A 359 -6.78 4.07 -5.67
C LEU A 359 -6.07 2.93 -6.40
N VAL A 360 -5.10 3.26 -7.26
CA VAL A 360 -4.33 2.26 -8.01
C VAL A 360 -3.36 1.51 -7.08
N GLU A 361 -2.72 2.20 -6.14
CA GLU A 361 -1.83 1.58 -5.16
C GLU A 361 -2.59 0.61 -4.24
N TRP A 362 -3.73 1.03 -3.68
CA TRP A 362 -4.56 0.17 -2.82
C TRP A 362 -5.18 -1.01 -3.57
N GLY A 363 -5.55 -0.81 -4.84
CA GLY A 363 -5.94 -1.92 -5.71
C GLY A 363 -4.80 -2.92 -5.91
N HIS A 364 -3.57 -2.44 -6.10
CA HIS A 364 -2.39 -3.29 -6.22
C HIS A 364 -2.14 -4.08 -4.93
N GLU A 365 -2.18 -3.41 -3.77
CA GLU A 365 -2.00 -4.02 -2.46
C GLU A 365 -3.01 -5.15 -2.22
N THR A 366 -4.28 -4.89 -2.51
CA THR A 366 -5.35 -5.89 -2.39
C THR A 366 -5.07 -7.13 -3.24
N LEU A 367 -4.67 -6.92 -4.50
CA LEU A 367 -4.36 -8.01 -5.43
C LEU A 367 -3.10 -8.78 -5.05
N ARG A 368 -2.07 -8.09 -4.54
CA ARG A 368 -0.83 -8.73 -4.08
C ARG A 368 -1.05 -9.54 -2.83
N TRP A 369 -1.81 -9.00 -1.87
CA TRP A 369 -2.24 -9.76 -0.71
C TRP A 369 -2.95 -11.04 -1.16
N GLU A 370 -3.96 -10.94 -2.05
CA GLU A 370 -4.70 -12.11 -2.55
C GLU A 370 -3.75 -13.16 -3.15
N GLN A 371 -2.79 -12.75 -3.99
CA GLN A 371 -1.80 -13.66 -4.59
C GLN A 371 -0.86 -14.33 -3.57
N LEU A 372 -0.58 -13.65 -2.46
CA LEU A 372 0.31 -14.14 -1.42
C LEU A 372 -0.40 -15.12 -0.49
N VAL A 373 -1.69 -14.92 -0.21
CA VAL A 373 -2.46 -15.75 0.74
C VAL A 373 -3.26 -16.86 0.07
N THR A 374 -3.64 -16.70 -1.20
CA THR A 374 -4.41 -17.72 -1.90
C THR A 374 -3.49 -18.90 -2.27
N PRO A 375 -3.93 -20.14 -2.06
CA PRO A 375 -3.21 -21.32 -2.56
C PRO A 375 -3.05 -21.21 -4.06
N SER A 376 -1.90 -21.60 -4.59
CA SER A 376 -1.67 -21.67 -6.03
C SER A 376 -2.49 -22.83 -6.60
N ARG A 377 -3.79 -22.64 -6.80
CA ARG A 377 -4.61 -23.61 -7.52
C ARG A 377 -4.23 -23.47 -8.98
N LEU A 378 -3.62 -24.51 -9.54
CA LEU A 378 -3.57 -24.69 -10.99
C LEU A 378 -5.01 -24.52 -11.48
N LEU A 379 -5.22 -23.64 -12.46
CA LEU A 379 -6.42 -23.73 -13.29
C LEU A 379 -6.43 -25.17 -13.79
N ALA A 380 -7.31 -26.00 -13.25
CA ALA A 380 -7.59 -27.29 -13.85
C ALA A 380 -8.11 -26.95 -15.25
N MET A 381 -7.30 -27.22 -16.27
CA MET A 381 -7.76 -27.22 -17.66
C MET A 381 -8.70 -28.39 -17.86
#